data_AF-A0A7C8MF51-F1
#
_entry.id   AF-A0A7C8MF51-F1
#
_cell.length_a   1.000
_cell.length_b   1.000
_cell.length_c   1.000
_cell.angle_alpha   90.00
_cell.angle_beta   90.00
_cell.angle_gamma   90.00
#
_symmetry.space_group_name_H-M   'P 1'
#
loop_
_entity.id
_entity.type
_entity.pdbx_description
1 polymer ?
#
loop_
_entity_poly.entity_id
_entity_poly.type
_entity_poly.pdbx_seq_one_letter_code
_entity_poly.pdbx_strand_id
1 'polypeptide(L)' 'IAKTNVKLQHFEHLAAYSIAICKECKHSVLPSYVKSYLQRMHRVKQKQAKDIAKRVRS' A
#
# COMPACT_ATOMS: atom_id res chain seq x y z
N ILE A 1 10.95 1.77 -20.81
CA ILE A 1 9.89 1.16 -19.96
C ILE A 1 9.71 2.08 -18.75
N ALA A 2 8.58 2.80 -18.71
CA ALA A 2 8.29 3.78 -17.67
C ALA A 2 8.22 3.08 -16.31
N LYS A 3 9.23 3.30 -15.45
CA LYS A 3 9.18 2.95 -14.03
C LYS A 3 8.06 3.79 -13.43
N THR A 4 6.86 3.21 -13.36
CA THR A 4 5.66 3.74 -12.74
C THR A 4 5.93 3.93 -11.26
N ASN A 5 6.62 5.03 -10.96
CA ASN A 5 6.89 5.53 -9.63
C ASN A 5 5.60 6.20 -9.14
N VAL A 6 4.53 5.39 -9.05
CA VAL A 6 3.30 5.81 -8.41
C VAL A 6 3.64 5.86 -6.93
N LYS A 7 4.15 7.01 -6.50
CA LYS A 7 4.29 7.38 -5.10
C LYS A 7 2.88 7.45 -4.52
N LEU A 8 2.32 6.29 -4.20
CA LEU A 8 1.15 6.19 -3.36
C LEU A 8 1.59 6.69 -2.00
N GLN A 9 0.91 7.72 -1.51
CA GLN A 9 1.35 8.55 -0.39
C GLN A 9 1.67 7.77 0.91
N HIS A 10 1.30 6.48 1.00
CA HIS A 10 1.62 5.61 2.14
C HIS A 10 2.45 4.35 1.81
N PHE A 11 2.48 3.91 0.55
CA PHE A 11 3.12 2.65 0.17
C PHE A 11 4.03 2.77 -1.04
N GLU A 12 5.13 2.04 -1.00
CA GLU A 12 5.98 1.77 -2.15
C GLU A 12 5.67 0.37 -2.68
N HIS A 13 5.20 0.26 -3.92
CA HIS A 13 4.91 -1.03 -4.54
C HIS A 13 6.20 -1.58 -5.18
N LEU A 14 6.71 -2.67 -4.64
CA LEU A 14 7.79 -3.45 -5.24
C LEU A 14 7.18 -4.58 -6.08
N ALA A 15 6.86 -4.24 -7.34
CA ALA A 15 6.21 -5.16 -8.28
C ALA A 15 7.02 -6.46 -8.49
N ALA A 16 8.36 -6.39 -8.48
CA ALA A 16 9.24 -7.55 -8.62
C ALA A 16 9.00 -8.65 -7.58
N TYR A 17 8.47 -8.28 -6.40
CA TYR A 17 8.20 -9.18 -5.29
C TYR A 17 6.71 -9.25 -4.94
N SER A 18 5.84 -8.55 -5.69
CA SER A 18 4.40 -8.43 -5.39
C SER A 18 4.10 -7.95 -3.96
N ILE A 19 4.93 -7.07 -3.40
CA ILE A 19 4.78 -6.52 -2.04
C ILE A 19 4.65 -5.00 -2.06
N ALA A 20 3.94 -4.46 -1.06
CA ALA A 20 3.84 -3.04 -0.78
C ALA A 20 4.54 -2.73 0.55
N ILE A 21 5.48 -1.79 0.54
CA ILE A 21 6.19 -1.35 1.74
C ILE A 21 5.52 -0.11 2.31
N CYS A 22 5.08 -0.18 3.57
CA CYS A 22 4.61 0.99 4.31
C CYS A 22 5.77 1.98 4.49
N LYS A 23 5.62 3.22 4.03
CA LYS A 23 6.70 4.23 4.14
C LYS A 23 6.93 4.73 5.57
N GLU A 24 5.88 4.76 6.39
CA GLU A 24 5.91 5.19 7.80
C GLU A 24 6.58 4.13 8.70
N CYS A 25 6.27 2.87 8.47
CA CYS A 25 6.59 1.74 9.34
C CYS A 25 7.70 0.83 8.81
N LYS A 26 8.06 0.97 7.53
CA LYS A 26 8.96 0.08 6.77
C LYS A 26 8.53 -1.40 6.77
N HIS A 27 7.27 -1.69 7.10
CA HIS A 27 6.73 -3.05 7.06
C HIS A 27 6.32 -3.43 5.63
N SER A 28 6.69 -4.63 5.22
CA SER A 28 6.28 -5.20 3.93
C SER A 28 4.94 -5.90 4.07
N VAL A 29 4.02 -5.63 3.15
CA VAL A 29 2.64 -6.10 3.21
C VAL A 29 2.21 -6.52 1.81
N LEU A 30 1.49 -7.63 1.66
CA LEU A 30 0.93 -7.95 0.34
C LEU A 30 -0.18 -6.93 -0.03
N PRO A 31 -0.33 -6.59 -1.32
CA PRO A 31 -1.40 -5.69 -1.80
C PRO A 31 -2.81 -6.14 -1.40
N SER A 32 -3.02 -7.44 -1.20
CA SER A 32 -4.27 -8.00 -0.68
C SER A 32 -4.56 -7.55 0.76
N TYR A 33 -3.54 -7.43 1.60
CA TYR A 33 -3.62 -7.11 3.03
C TYR A 33 -3.48 -5.62 3.36
N VAL A 34 -3.10 -4.76 2.41
CA VAL A 34 -2.92 -3.30 2.61
C VAL A 34 -4.12 -2.65 3.32
N LYS A 35 -5.35 -3.00 2.94
CA LYS A 35 -6.56 -2.46 3.59
C LYS A 35 -6.60 -2.81 5.08
N SER A 36 -6.48 -4.11 5.41
CA SER A 36 -6.53 -4.59 6.78
C SER A 36 -5.37 -4.05 7.62
N TYR A 37 -4.19 -3.92 7.00
CA TYR A 37 -3.00 -3.33 7.61
C TYR A 37 -3.23 -1.87 8.01
N LEU A 38 -3.74 -1.05 7.11
CA LEU A 38 -4.03 0.37 7.38
C LEU A 38 -5.06 0.56 8.49
N GLN A 39 -6.08 -0.30 8.54
CA GLN A 39 -7.10 -0.23 9.59
C GLN A 39 -6.56 -0.63 10.96
N ARG A 40 -5.67 -1.63 11.03
CA ARG A 40 -5.13 -2.13 12.31
C ARG A 40 -3.98 -1.28 12.83
N MET A 41 -3.01 -0.96 11.97
CA MET A 41 -1.77 -0.30 12.40
C MET A 41 -1.87 1.22 12.44
N HIS A 42 -2.60 1.82 11.50
CA HIS A 42 -2.72 3.29 11.38
C HIS A 42 -4.11 3.81 11.72
N ARG A 43 -5.05 2.93 12.13
CA ARG A 43 -6.45 3.26 12.45
C ARG A 43 -7.15 4.06 11.33
N VAL A 44 -6.76 3.85 10.09
CA VAL A 44 -7.30 4.56 8.93
C VAL A 44 -8.75 4.14 8.69
N LYS A 45 -9.62 5.12 8.42
CA LYS A 45 -11.04 4.87 8.12
C LYS A 45 -11.20 3.96 6.91
N GLN A 46 -12.22 3.11 6.93
CA GLN A 46 -12.45 2.06 5.91
C GLN A 46 -12.46 2.60 4.47
N LYS A 47 -13.08 3.76 4.22
CA LYS A 47 -13.14 4.40 2.90
C LYS A 47 -11.74 4.74 2.37
N GLN A 48 -10.96 5.45 3.18
CA GLN A 48 -9.59 5.84 2.84
C GLN A 48 -8.67 4.62 2.66
N ALA A 49 -8.78 3.60 3.53
CA ALA A 49 -8.01 2.37 3.40
C ALA A 49 -8.32 1.61 2.11
N LYS A 50 -9.59 1.63 1.66
CA LYS A 50 -10.02 1.02 0.40
C LYS A 50 -9.44 1.75 -0.81
N ASP A 51 -9.46 3.09 -0.80
CA ASP A 51 -8.88 3.89 -1.88
C ASP A 51 -7.37 3.67 -2.00
N ILE A 52 -6.64 3.66 -0.88
CA ILE A 52 -5.20 3.38 -0.88
C ILE A 52 -4.93 1.97 -1.42
N ALA A 53 -5.65 0.96 -0.93
CA ALA A 53 -5.47 -0.43 -1.39
C ALA A 53 -5.76 -0.60 -2.90
N LYS A 54 -6.78 0.10 -3.44
CA LYS A 54 -7.09 0.06 -4.87
C LYS A 54 -5.95 0.64 -5.70
N ARG A 55 -5.38 1.76 -5.25
CA ARG A 55 -4.27 2.38 -5.95
C ARG A 55 -2.98 1.55 -5.88
N VAL A 56 -2.72 0.82 -4.78
CA VAL A 56 -1.55 -0.06 -4.65
C VAL A 56 -1.60 -1.26 -5.60
N ARG A 57 -2.80 -1.72 -5.95
CA ARG A 57 -3.00 -2.84 -6.88
C ARG A 57 -3.02 -2.42 -8.36
N SER A 58 -3.07 -1.13 -8.64
CA SER A 58 -3.13 -0.57 -10.00
C SER A 58 -1.73 -0.26 -10.54
#